data_AF-A0A7X2D6G6-F1
#
_entry.id   AF-A0A7X2D6G6-F1
#
_cell.length_a   1.000
_cell.length_b   1.000
_cell.length_c   1.000
_cell.angle_alpha   90.00
_cell.angle_beta   90.00
_cell.angle_gamma   90.00
#
_symmetry.space_group_name_H-M   'P 1'
#
loop_
_entity.id
_entity.type
_entity.pdbx_description
1 polymer ?
#
loop_
_entity_poly.entity_id
_entity_poly.type
_entity_poly.pdbx_seq_one_letter_code
_entity_poly.pdbx_strand_id
1 'polypeptide(L)' 'MVKSRGDEIAADYDAKGKLAGIEILDCLKRFGDRATFKKVTLEEIGLGA' A
#
# COMPACT_ATOMS: atom_id res chain seq x y z
N MET A 1 -9.42 -4.12 9.00
CA MET A 1 -9.77 -5.25 8.08
C MET A 1 -9.05 -4.97 6.80
N VAL A 2 -8.07 -5.80 6.47
CA VAL A 2 -7.24 -5.59 5.28
C VAL A 2 -8.07 -5.90 4.04
N LYS A 3 -8.25 -4.91 3.18
CA LYS A 3 -8.94 -5.09 1.89
C LYS A 3 -7.90 -4.92 0.78
N SER A 4 -7.50 -6.03 0.15
CA SER A 4 -6.68 -5.96 -1.06
C SER A 4 -7.55 -5.55 -2.24
N ARG A 5 -7.06 -4.59 -3.04
CA ARG A 5 -7.60 -4.31 -4.38
C ARG A 5 -6.48 -4.53 -5.38
N GLY A 6 -6.43 -5.75 -5.93
CA GLY A 6 -5.36 -6.17 -6.85
C GLY A 6 -4.05 -6.41 -6.11
N ASP A 7 -3.91 -7.62 -5.56
CA ASP A 7 -2.73 -8.45 -5.23
C ASP A 7 -1.36 -7.87 -4.78
N GLU A 8 -1.15 -6.56 -4.70
CA GLU A 8 0.18 -5.95 -4.55
C GLU A 8 0.25 -4.77 -3.59
N ILE A 9 -0.88 -4.10 -3.34
CA ILE A 9 -0.99 -3.04 -2.35
C ILE A 9 -2.18 -3.38 -1.46
N ALA A 10 -1.92 -3.49 -0.17
CA ALA A 10 -2.93 -3.69 0.84
C ALA A 10 -3.13 -2.40 1.63
N ALA A 11 -4.40 -2.01 1.82
CA ALA A 11 -4.77 -0.94 2.72
C ALA A 11 -5.48 -1.54 3.93
N ASP A 12 -5.00 -1.20 5.13
CA ASP A 12 -5.69 -1.51 6.37
C ASP A 12 -6.46 -0.29 6.87
N TYR A 13 -7.63 -0.58 7.42
CA TYR A 13 -8.56 0.42 7.92
C TYR A 13 -8.90 0.12 9.38
N ASP A 14 -8.95 1.19 10.18
CA ASP A 14 -9.36 1.11 11.58
C ASP A 14 -10.87 0.79 11.71
N ALA A 15 -11.33 0.60 12.94
CA ALA A 15 -12.73 0.29 13.23
C ALA A 15 -13.71 1.41 12.81
N LYS A 16 -13.22 2.62 12.51
CA LYS A 16 -13.99 3.77 12.04
C LYS A 16 -13.90 3.95 10.52
N GLY A 17 -13.27 3.01 9.80
CA GLY A 17 -13.10 3.07 8.35
C GLY A 17 -12.03 4.05 7.88
N LYS A 18 -11.16 4.54 8.77
CA LYS A 18 -10.04 5.42 8.40
C LYS A 18 -8.83 4.58 8.00
N LEU A 19 -8.08 5.05 7.01
CA LEU A 19 -6.83 4.42 6.59
C LEU A 19 -5.86 4.40 7.77
N ALA A 20 -5.46 3.20 8.19
CA ALA A 20 -4.54 2.95 9.29
C ALA A 20 -3.14 2.57 8.81
N GLY A 21 -3.04 1.95 7.63
CA GLY A 21 -1.76 1.56 7.04
C GLY A 21 -1.87 1.19 5.57
N ILE A 22 -0.74 1.28 4.87
CA ILE A 22 -0.54 0.80 3.49
C ILE A 22 0.65 -0.15 3.52
N GLU A 23 0.48 -1.32 2.92
CA GLU A 23 1.52 -2.33 2.76
C GLU A 23 1.77 -2.57 1.27
N ILE A 24 3.06 -2.68 0.90
CA ILE A 24 3.49 -3.01 -0.45
C ILE A 24 4.00 -4.45 -0.44
N LEU A 25 3.31 -5.33 -1.14
CA LEU A 25 3.56 -6.77 -1.12
C LEU A 25 4.43 -7.18 -2.31
N ASP A 26 5.25 -8.22 -2.11
CA ASP A 26 5.98 -8.92 -3.18
C ASP A 26 6.86 -8.05 -4.11
N CYS A 27 7.26 -6.85 -3.69
CA CYS A 27 8.09 -5.92 -4.49
C CYS A 27 9.38 -6.56 -5.01
N LEU A 28 10.09 -7.35 -4.19
CA LEU A 28 11.31 -8.03 -4.63
C LEU A 28 11.04 -9.09 -5.71
N LYS A 29 9.94 -9.83 -5.57
CA LYS A 29 9.53 -10.87 -6.51
C LYS A 29 9.19 -10.27 -7.89
N ARG A 30 8.67 -9.04 -7.92
CA ARG A 30 8.26 -8.36 -9.15
C ARG A 30 9.36 -7.55 -9.81
N PHE A 31 10.13 -6.81 -9.03
CA PHE A 31 11.08 -5.84 -9.57
C PHE A 31 12.53 -6.32 -9.52
N GLY A 32 12.79 -7.48 -8.91
CA GLY A 32 14.09 -8.18 -8.97
C GLY A 32 15.24 -7.51 -8.22
N ASP A 33 15.05 -6.28 -7.74
CA ASP A 33 16.06 -5.51 -7.02
C ASP A 33 15.44 -4.77 -5.82
N ARG A 34 16.20 -4.72 -4.73
CA ARG A 34 15.92 -3.88 -3.55
C ARG A 34 15.93 -2.39 -3.89
N ALA A 35 16.50 -1.99 -5.02
CA ALA A 35 16.45 -0.61 -5.50
C ALA A 35 15.02 -0.06 -5.61
N THR A 36 14.00 -0.91 -5.80
CA THR A 36 12.59 -0.50 -5.80
C THR A 36 12.14 0.13 -4.49
N PHE A 37 12.76 -0.23 -3.36
CA PHE A 37 12.48 0.41 -2.06
C PHE A 37 13.26 1.71 -1.83
N LYS A 38 14.12 2.14 -2.76
CA LYS A 38 14.87 3.40 -2.59
C LYS A 38 13.95 4.62 -2.54
N LYS A 39 12.84 4.58 -3.27
CA LYS A 39 11.84 5.65 -3.27
C LYS A 39 10.47 5.09 -3.61
N VAL A 40 9.50 5.38 -2.75
CA VAL A 40 8.09 5.14 -3.01
C VAL A 40 7.38 6.49 -2.93
N THR A 41 6.58 6.81 -3.95
CA THR A 41 5.74 8.00 -3.98
C THR A 41 4.29 7.58 -3.82
N LEU A 42 3.62 8.10 -2.80
CA LEU A 42 2.20 7.92 -2.57
C LEU A 42 1.54 9.29 -2.76
N GLU A 43 0.64 9.38 -3.73
CA GLU A 43 -0.05 10.61 -4.08
C GLU A 43 -1.53 10.44 -3.82
N GLU A 44 -2.20 11.56 -3.50
CA GLU A 44 -3.66 11.60 -3.34
C GLU A 44 -4.24 10.68 -2.25
N ILE A 45 -3.41 10.26 -1.29
CA ILE A 45 -3.84 9.42 -0.17
C ILE A 45 -4.79 10.20 0.73
N GLY A 46 -6.02 9.69 0.88
CA GLY A 46 -7.00 10.26 1.80
C GLY A 46 -7.69 11.53 1.27
N LEU A 47 -7.68 11.81 -0.03
CA LEU A 47 -8.43 12.93 -0.64
C LEU A 47 -9.96 12.72 -0.71
N GLY A 48 -10.50 11.75 0.04
CA GLY A 48 -11.94 11.57 0.21
C GLY A 48 -12.45 12.38 1.42
N ALA A 49 -13.44 13.23 1.18
CA ALA A 49 -14.22 13.94 2.20
C ALA A 49 -14.96 13.00 3.15
#